data_AF-S7Q7F7-F1
#
_entry.id   AF-S7Q7F7-F1
#
_cell.length_a   1.000
_cell.length_b   1.000
_cell.length_c   1.000
_cell.angle_alpha   90.00
_cell.angle_beta   90.00
_cell.angle_gamma   90.00
#
_symmetry.space_group_name_H-M   'P 1'
#
loop_
_entity.id
_entity.type
_entity.pdbx_description
1 polymer ?
#
loop_
_entity_poly.entity_id
_entity_poly.type
_entity_poly.pdbx_seq_one_letter_code
_entity_poly.pdbx_strand_id
1 'polypeptide(L)'
;MSFSPKVETVMLTGNLWELYGGVLGLSEREKPSTLVFRKLRGIARGVEGKQWTIEDVGFPIRDFKMDPSQDLLVMLELLPEPPVGGFAPCRIHIRSLTGNEAHPFARNPVIVTSIQAPNNDVLAFNIQFCGDRLGIMFEYSPADDRRGDMDIIVYNWRTATVLFRMYGINSPIEAYTFLSEEHILLGIA
;
A
#
# COMPACT_ATOMS: atom_id res chain seq x y z
N MET A 1 -31.21 28.77 0.29
CA MET A 1 -29.97 28.75 1.10
C MET A 1 -28.81 28.48 0.15
N SER A 2 -27.81 29.37 0.09
CA SER A 2 -26.64 29.20 -0.76
C SER A 2 -25.64 28.27 -0.06
N PHE A 3 -25.30 27.13 -0.67
CA PHE A 3 -24.24 26.26 -0.21
C PHE A 3 -22.90 26.86 -0.68
N SER A 4 -22.12 27.42 0.24
CA SER A 4 -20.75 27.82 -0.03
C SER A 4 -19.81 26.73 0.51
N PRO A 5 -19.17 25.93 -0.36
CA PRO A 5 -18.23 24.91 0.10
C PRO A 5 -17.05 25.60 0.79
N LYS A 6 -16.79 25.24 2.05
CA LYS A 6 -15.53 25.58 2.71
C LYS A 6 -14.42 24.74 2.06
N VAL A 7 -13.52 25.40 1.35
CA VAL A 7 -12.31 24.78 0.80
C VAL A 7 -11.29 24.66 1.92
N GLU A 8 -10.78 23.46 2.15
CA GLU A 8 -9.68 23.19 3.08
C GLU A 8 -8.47 22.74 2.27
N THR A 9 -7.34 23.45 2.41
CA THR A 9 -6.08 23.07 1.77
C THR A 9 -5.29 22.19 2.71
N VAL A 10 -4.95 20.98 2.27
CA VAL A 10 -4.08 20.05 3.01
C VAL A 10 -2.70 20.06 2.39
N MET A 11 -1.68 20.41 3.18
CA MET A 11 -0.29 20.32 2.76
C MET A 11 0.19 18.86 2.86
N LEU A 12 0.69 18.31 1.76
CA LEU A 12 1.39 17.04 1.75
C LEU A 12 2.78 17.24 2.36
N THR A 13 2.99 16.74 3.57
CA THR A 13 4.26 16.94 4.28
C THR A 13 5.31 15.95 3.80
N GLY A 14 4.98 14.66 3.70
CA GLY A 14 5.82 13.58 3.18
C GLY A 14 5.65 13.25 1.70
N ASN A 15 6.22 12.11 1.30
CA ASN A 15 6.27 11.65 -0.08
C ASN A 15 5.23 10.56 -0.41
N LEU A 16 4.56 10.02 0.61
CA LEU A 16 3.54 8.98 0.46
C LEU A 16 2.19 9.55 0.89
N TRP A 17 1.15 9.20 0.14
CA TRP A 17 -0.21 9.58 0.46
C TRP A 17 -1.20 8.53 -0.05
N GLU A 18 -2.35 8.42 0.60
CA GLU A 18 -3.44 7.54 0.18
C GLU A 18 -4.78 8.19 0.51
N LEU A 19 -5.79 8.04 -0.36
CA LEU A 19 -7.14 8.54 -0.13
C LEU A 19 -8.16 7.44 -0.41
N TYR A 20 -8.72 6.88 0.66
CA TYR A 20 -9.68 5.78 0.54
C TYR A 20 -10.75 5.87 1.62
N GLY A 21 -12.01 5.58 1.25
CA GLY A 21 -13.13 5.58 2.20
C GLY A 21 -13.39 6.93 2.90
N GLY A 22 -12.96 8.05 2.30
CA GLY A 22 -13.06 9.38 2.92
C GLY A 22 -12.02 9.62 4.03
N VAL A 23 -10.96 8.82 4.10
CA VAL A 23 -9.79 9.04 4.95
C VAL A 23 -8.60 9.35 4.05
N LEU A 24 -7.88 10.42 4.35
CA LEU A 24 -6.59 10.78 3.76
C LEU A 24 -5.47 10.35 4.71
N GLY A 25 -4.55 9.52 4.25
CA GLY A 25 -3.32 9.14 4.95
C GLY A 25 -2.12 9.83 4.30
N LEU A 26 -1.16 10.28 5.11
CA LEU A 26 0.04 10.99 4.67
C LEU A 26 1.25 10.48 5.45
N SER A 27 2.39 10.28 4.79
CA SER A 27 3.65 10.11 5.52
C SER A 27 4.21 11.44 6.00
N GLU A 28 5.02 11.39 7.05
CA GLU A 28 5.74 12.55 7.56
C GLU A 28 7.18 12.59 7.02
N ARG A 29 7.58 13.72 6.42
CA ARG A 29 8.89 13.88 5.76
C ARG A 29 10.08 13.70 6.70
N GLU A 30 9.99 14.24 7.90
CA GLU A 30 11.07 14.19 8.88
C GLU A 30 11.05 12.89 9.70
N LYS A 31 9.94 12.15 9.64
CA LYS A 31 9.72 10.91 10.39
C LYS A 31 9.16 9.83 9.45
N PRO A 32 10.03 9.13 8.70
CA PRO A 32 9.60 8.16 7.68
C PRO A 32 8.84 6.94 8.22
N SER A 33 8.80 6.77 9.55
CA SER A 33 8.05 5.75 10.26
C SER A 33 6.71 6.26 10.81
N THR A 34 6.28 7.48 10.46
CA THR A 34 5.07 8.12 10.97
C THR A 34 4.06 8.38 9.87
N LEU A 35 2.78 8.07 10.14
CA LEU A 35 1.64 8.34 9.27
C LEU A 35 0.61 9.22 9.98
N VAL A 36 0.12 10.23 9.27
CA VAL A 36 -0.95 11.13 9.72
C VAL A 36 -2.20 10.85 8.91
N PHE A 37 -3.32 10.63 9.61
CA PHE A 37 -4.60 10.31 8.99
C PHE A 37 -5.65 11.38 9.29
N ARG A 38 -6.47 11.67 8.28
CA ARG A 38 -7.57 12.65 8.35
C ARG A 38 -8.82 12.05 7.74
N LYS A 39 -9.81 11.75 8.57
CA LYS A 39 -11.18 11.48 8.11
C LYS A 39 -11.81 12.80 7.67
N LEU A 40 -12.18 12.86 6.39
CA LEU A 40 -12.76 14.04 5.76
C LEU A 40 -14.19 14.25 6.25
N ARG A 41 -14.55 15.52 6.43
CA ARG A 41 -15.89 15.92 6.85
C ARG A 41 -16.90 15.66 5.74
N GLY A 42 -17.98 14.98 6.07
CA GLY A 42 -19.12 14.79 5.18
C GLY A 42 -20.30 15.64 5.64
N ILE A 43 -20.30 16.95 5.33
CA ILE A 43 -21.32 17.90 5.81
C ILE A 43 -22.74 17.42 5.53
N ALA A 44 -22.99 16.92 4.31
CA ALA A 44 -24.32 16.43 3.92
C ALA A 44 -24.76 15.15 4.66
N ARG A 45 -23.83 14.40 5.25
CA ARG A 45 -24.09 13.14 5.97
C ARG A 45 -23.89 13.27 7.49
N GLY A 46 -23.62 14.48 7.99
CA GLY A 46 -23.32 14.72 9.41
C GLY A 46 -22.03 14.04 9.89
N VAL A 47 -21.12 13.66 8.99
CA VAL A 47 -19.89 12.97 9.37
C VAL A 47 -18.87 14.00 9.85
N GLU A 48 -18.54 13.93 11.14
CA GLU A 48 -17.46 14.72 11.72
C GLU A 48 -16.09 14.28 11.20
N GLY A 49 -15.21 15.26 11.05
CA GLY A 49 -13.83 15.01 10.68
C GLY A 49 -13.03 14.61 11.91
N LYS A 50 -12.09 13.70 11.73
CA LYS A 50 -11.20 13.22 12.78
C LYS A 50 -9.78 13.20 12.24
N GLN A 51 -8.81 13.65 13.03
CA GLN A 51 -7.40 13.46 12.75
C GLN A 51 -6.79 12.55 13.81
N TRP A 52 -5.90 11.66 13.40
CA TRP A 52 -5.07 10.87 14.30
C TRP A 52 -3.71 10.61 13.64
N THR A 53 -2.74 10.23 14.46
CA THR A 53 -1.37 9.96 14.01
C THR A 53 -0.97 8.59 14.52
N ILE A 54 -0.31 7.82 13.66
CA ILE A 54 0.45 6.65 14.04
C ILE A 54 1.92 7.07 14.04
N GLU A 55 2.48 7.21 15.24
CA GLU A 55 3.88 7.59 15.43
C GLU A 55 4.77 6.36 15.50
N ASP A 56 5.93 6.44 14.84
CA ASP A 56 7.01 5.46 14.92
C ASP A 56 6.57 3.98 14.89
N VAL A 57 6.22 3.50 13.69
CA VAL A 57 5.85 2.09 13.49
C VAL A 57 7.00 1.09 13.72
N GLY A 58 8.22 1.59 13.99
CA GLY A 58 9.43 0.81 14.26
C GLY A 58 10.26 0.44 13.02
N PHE A 59 9.85 0.90 11.83
CA PHE A 59 10.55 0.63 10.56
C PHE A 59 10.26 1.74 9.54
N PRO A 60 11.17 1.97 8.56
CA PRO A 60 10.92 2.92 7.48
C PRO A 60 9.81 2.42 6.54
N ILE A 61 8.78 3.24 6.35
CA ILE A 61 7.64 2.89 5.49
C ILE A 61 8.03 3.18 4.04
N ARG A 62 8.03 2.13 3.21
CA ARG A 62 8.33 2.25 1.78
C ARG A 62 7.10 2.69 0.97
N ASP A 63 5.96 2.10 1.30
CA ASP A 63 4.64 2.42 0.75
C ASP A 63 3.55 1.90 1.70
N PHE A 64 2.31 2.36 1.56
CA PHE A 64 1.19 1.89 2.38
C PHE A 64 -0.14 1.93 1.64
N LYS A 65 -1.08 1.09 2.09
CA LYS A 65 -2.48 1.09 1.67
C LYS A 65 -3.38 0.93 2.88
N MET A 66 -4.58 1.49 2.83
CA MET A 66 -5.54 1.37 3.92
C MET A 66 -6.95 1.04 3.42
N ASP A 67 -7.71 0.33 4.26
CA ASP A 67 -9.15 0.15 4.13
C ASP A 67 -9.81 0.48 5.48
N PRO A 68 -10.32 1.72 5.67
CA PRO A 68 -10.97 2.14 6.90
C PRO A 68 -12.26 1.36 7.21
N SER A 69 -12.88 0.70 6.23
CA SER A 69 -14.10 -0.09 6.48
C SER A 69 -13.81 -1.37 7.26
N GLN A 70 -12.57 -1.86 7.17
CA GLN A 70 -12.09 -3.06 7.86
C GLN A 70 -11.13 -2.71 9.01
N ASP A 71 -10.87 -1.43 9.29
CA ASP A 71 -9.80 -0.96 10.18
C ASP A 71 -8.41 -1.49 9.78
N LEU A 72 -8.16 -1.63 8.48
CA LEU A 72 -6.96 -2.26 7.93
C LEU A 72 -5.94 -1.24 7.44
N LEU A 73 -4.68 -1.41 7.86
CA LEU A 73 -3.52 -0.70 7.36
C LEU A 73 -2.45 -1.71 6.94
N VAL A 74 -1.99 -1.60 5.69
CA VAL A 74 -0.89 -2.39 5.15
C VAL A 74 0.29 -1.47 4.86
N MET A 75 1.48 -1.83 5.33
CA MET A 75 2.71 -1.07 5.11
C MET A 75 3.81 -1.98 4.58
N LEU A 76 4.58 -1.48 3.63
CA LEU A 76 5.72 -2.18 3.06
C LEU A 76 7.02 -1.70 3.72
N GLU A 77 7.87 -2.65 4.09
CA GLU A 77 9.23 -2.42 4.58
C GLU A 77 10.20 -3.19 3.66
N LEU A 78 11.18 -2.48 3.09
CA LEU A 78 12.28 -3.09 2.34
C LEU A 78 13.47 -3.22 3.27
N LEU A 79 14.01 -4.43 3.41
CA LEU A 79 15.20 -4.63 4.22
C LEU A 79 16.47 -4.36 3.40
N PRO A 80 17.50 -3.75 4.00
CA PRO A 80 18.75 -3.42 3.33
C PRO A 80 19.69 -4.63 3.14
N GLU A 81 19.24 -5.85 3.43
CA GLU A 81 20.10 -7.04 3.38
C GLU A 81 20.68 -7.25 1.97
N PRO A 82 21.98 -7.60 1.85
CA PRO A 82 22.62 -7.79 0.56
C PRO A 82 21.88 -8.89 -0.20
N PRO A 83 21.47 -8.65 -1.46
CA PRO A 83 20.63 -9.59 -2.16
C PRO A 83 21.39 -10.88 -2.45
N VAL A 84 21.08 -11.94 -1.70
CA VAL A 84 21.60 -13.27 -2.00
C VAL A 84 20.87 -13.75 -3.24
N GLY A 85 21.58 -13.84 -4.36
CA GLY A 85 21.02 -14.32 -5.63
C GLY A 85 20.10 -13.31 -6.35
N GLY A 86 20.23 -12.01 -6.09
CA GLY A 86 19.47 -10.97 -6.81
C GLY A 86 18.05 -10.72 -6.30
N PHE A 87 17.70 -11.25 -5.12
CA PHE A 87 16.42 -11.02 -4.45
C PHE A 87 16.62 -10.37 -3.08
N ALA A 88 15.71 -9.46 -2.72
CA ALA A 88 15.67 -8.80 -1.42
C ALA A 88 14.37 -9.17 -0.68
N PRO A 89 14.38 -9.31 0.66
CA PRO A 89 13.17 -9.52 1.43
C PRO A 89 12.37 -8.21 1.57
N CYS A 90 11.06 -8.31 1.29
CA CYS A 90 10.06 -7.30 1.55
C CYS A 90 9.11 -7.80 2.65
N ARG A 91 8.91 -7.00 3.68
CA ARG A 91 7.96 -7.26 4.77
C ARG A 91 6.70 -6.45 4.52
N ILE A 92 5.57 -7.15 4.57
CA ILE A 92 4.23 -6.58 4.45
C ILE A 92 3.60 -6.65 5.84
N HIS A 93 3.52 -5.49 6.50
CA HIS A 93 2.96 -5.36 7.84
C HIS A 93 1.45 -5.18 7.75
N ILE A 94 0.69 -5.99 8.47
CA ILE A 94 -0.77 -5.99 8.53
C ILE A 94 -1.21 -5.50 9.91
N ARG A 95 -1.66 -4.24 9.99
CA ARG A 95 -1.96 -3.55 11.25
C ARG A 95 -3.37 -2.96 11.28
N SER A 96 -3.84 -2.61 12.48
CA SER A 96 -5.04 -1.81 12.65
C SER A 96 -4.78 -0.35 12.26
N LEU A 97 -5.70 0.24 11.50
CA LEU A 97 -5.58 1.62 11.04
C LEU A 97 -5.78 2.63 12.19
N THR A 98 -6.61 2.28 13.16
CA THR A 98 -6.89 3.14 14.32
C THR A 98 -5.88 3.00 15.45
N GLY A 99 -5.28 1.82 15.62
CA GLY A 99 -4.46 1.48 16.78
C GLY A 99 -2.98 1.21 16.50
N ASN A 100 -2.58 1.00 15.23
CA ASN A 100 -1.23 0.55 14.86
C ASN A 100 -0.82 -0.81 15.48
N GLU A 101 -1.78 -1.58 15.97
CA GLU A 101 -1.53 -2.90 16.53
C GLU A 101 -1.57 -3.96 15.44
N ALA A 102 -1.10 -5.18 15.73
CA ALA A 102 -1.36 -6.33 14.85
C ALA A 102 -2.86 -6.43 14.54
N HIS A 103 -3.23 -6.52 13.26
CA HIS A 103 -4.63 -6.57 12.90
C HIS A 103 -5.29 -7.83 13.50
N PRO A 104 -6.42 -7.74 14.21
CA PRO A 104 -6.98 -8.86 14.97
C PRO A 104 -7.39 -10.07 14.12
N PHE A 105 -7.63 -9.84 12.83
CA PHE A 105 -7.96 -10.89 11.86
C PHE A 105 -6.77 -11.41 11.05
N ALA A 106 -5.58 -10.84 11.22
CA ALA A 106 -4.38 -11.35 10.57
C ALA A 106 -3.78 -12.48 11.42
N ARG A 107 -3.79 -13.71 10.90
CA ARG A 107 -3.13 -14.86 11.53
C ARG A 107 -1.64 -14.61 11.68
N ASN A 108 -1.03 -14.00 10.66
CA ASN A 108 0.36 -13.55 10.69
C ASN A 108 0.36 -12.05 10.41
N PRO A 109 0.75 -11.20 11.39
CA PRO A 109 0.73 -9.75 11.23
C PRO A 109 1.85 -9.22 10.31
N VAL A 110 2.80 -10.07 9.92
CA VAL A 110 3.86 -9.74 8.97
C VAL A 110 3.97 -10.88 7.96
N ILE A 111 3.83 -10.55 6.67
CA ILE A 111 4.08 -11.46 5.56
C ILE A 111 5.46 -11.10 4.98
N VAL A 112 6.31 -12.10 4.76
CA VAL A 112 7.63 -11.90 4.15
C VAL A 112 7.61 -12.48 2.74
N THR A 113 8.01 -11.68 1.76
CA THR A 113 8.14 -12.11 0.37
C THR A 113 9.49 -11.71 -0.20
N SER A 114 10.06 -12.56 -1.06
CA SER A 114 11.26 -12.25 -1.81
C SER A 114 10.87 -11.54 -3.10
N ILE A 115 11.41 -10.33 -3.27
CA ILE A 115 11.22 -9.49 -4.46
C ILE A 115 12.55 -9.36 -5.21
N GLN A 116 12.54 -9.08 -6.50
CA GLN A 116 13.79 -8.78 -7.21
C GLN A 116 14.47 -7.58 -6.53
N ALA A 117 15.78 -7.67 -6.33
CA ALA A 117 16.54 -6.57 -5.76
C ALA A 117 16.58 -5.43 -6.77
N PRO A 118 16.27 -4.18 -6.38
CA PRO A 118 16.38 -3.05 -7.29
C PRO A 118 17.86 -2.83 -7.62
N ASN A 119 18.31 -3.30 -8.79
CA ASN A 119 19.70 -3.19 -9.27
C ASN A 119 19.97 -1.79 -9.84
N ASN A 120 19.72 -0.75 -9.02
CA ASN A 120 19.54 0.66 -9.41
C ASN A 120 18.21 0.99 -10.10
N ASP A 121 17.29 0.02 -10.19
CA ASP A 121 15.97 0.23 -10.75
C ASP A 121 15.07 1.03 -9.80
N VAL A 122 14.18 1.83 -10.38
CA VAL A 122 13.12 2.50 -9.64
C VAL A 122 12.03 1.48 -9.35
N LEU A 123 11.84 1.18 -8.07
CA LEU A 123 10.78 0.29 -7.60
C LEU A 123 9.51 1.08 -7.28
N ALA A 124 8.41 0.78 -7.96
CA ALA A 124 7.07 1.30 -7.63
C ALA A 124 6.14 0.16 -7.20
N PHE A 125 5.04 0.53 -6.52
CA PHE A 125 4.07 -0.44 -6.02
C PHE A 125 2.65 -0.02 -6.39
N ASN A 126 1.83 -1.01 -6.74
CA ASN A 126 0.38 -0.84 -6.83
C ASN A 126 -0.30 -1.83 -5.88
N ILE A 127 -0.83 -1.30 -4.78
CA ILE A 127 -1.44 -2.09 -3.70
C ILE A 127 -2.96 -1.95 -3.76
N GLN A 128 -3.69 -3.08 -3.80
CA GLN A 128 -5.15 -3.10 -3.86
C GLN A 128 -5.75 -4.14 -2.91
N PHE A 129 -6.95 -3.84 -2.42
CA PHE A 129 -7.76 -4.76 -1.61
C PHE A 129 -9.00 -5.22 -2.36
N CYS A 130 -9.43 -6.45 -2.12
CA CYS A 130 -10.76 -6.94 -2.48
C CYS A 130 -11.20 -7.97 -1.42
N GLY A 131 -12.01 -7.51 -0.45
CA GLY A 131 -12.36 -8.32 0.72
C GLY A 131 -11.11 -8.76 1.48
N ASP A 132 -10.91 -10.08 1.53
CA ASP A 132 -9.75 -10.71 2.17
C ASP A 132 -8.50 -10.78 1.28
N ARG A 133 -8.57 -10.29 0.04
CA ARG A 133 -7.47 -10.29 -0.93
C ARG A 133 -6.63 -9.03 -0.77
N LEU A 134 -5.32 -9.20 -0.71
CA LEU A 134 -4.31 -8.16 -0.82
C LEU A 134 -3.48 -8.42 -2.08
N GLY A 135 -3.68 -7.60 -3.10
CA GLY A 135 -2.84 -7.57 -4.30
C GLY A 135 -1.71 -6.56 -4.13
N ILE A 136 -0.51 -6.94 -4.55
CA ILE A 136 0.64 -6.05 -4.66
C ILE A 136 1.30 -6.32 -6.01
N MET A 137 1.39 -5.30 -6.85
CA MET A 137 2.24 -5.30 -8.04
C MET A 137 3.52 -4.55 -7.71
N PHE A 138 4.65 -5.19 -7.94
CA PHE A 138 5.99 -4.63 -7.88
C PHE A 138 6.39 -4.27 -9.31
N GLU A 139 6.73 -3.01 -9.56
CA GLU A 139 7.13 -2.50 -10.86
C GLU A 139 8.61 -2.11 -10.81
N TYR A 140 9.44 -2.75 -11.66
CA TYR A 140 10.89 -2.56 -11.68
C TYR A 140 11.29 -1.77 -12.92
N SER A 141 11.35 -0.46 -12.83
CA SER A 141 11.70 0.39 -13.97
C SER A 141 13.21 0.60 -14.07
N PRO A 142 13.87 0.10 -15.12
CA PRO A 142 15.31 0.27 -15.29
C PRO A 142 15.67 1.72 -15.62
N ALA A 143 16.89 2.11 -15.24
CA ALA A 143 17.38 3.47 -15.44
C ALA A 143 17.65 3.83 -16.92
N ASP A 144 17.64 2.86 -17.82
CA ASP A 144 18.01 3.00 -19.24
C ASP A 144 16.82 2.96 -20.21
N ASP A 145 15.65 3.44 -19.76
CA ASP A 145 14.38 3.57 -20.51
C ASP A 145 13.84 2.26 -21.14
N ARG A 146 14.43 1.10 -20.80
CA ARG A 146 13.87 -0.20 -21.19
C ARG A 146 12.59 -0.50 -20.43
N ARG A 147 11.76 -1.40 -20.99
CA ARG A 147 10.60 -1.92 -20.25
C ARG A 147 11.09 -2.68 -19.02
N GLY A 148 10.49 -2.35 -17.89
CA GLY A 148 10.74 -2.98 -16.62
C GLY A 148 10.14 -4.36 -16.47
N ASP A 149 10.69 -5.14 -15.55
CA ASP A 149 10.03 -6.34 -15.06
C ASP A 149 8.89 -5.96 -14.11
N MET A 150 7.98 -6.90 -13.86
CA MET A 150 6.95 -6.77 -12.84
C MET A 150 6.63 -8.10 -12.17
N ASP A 151 6.13 -8.01 -10.94
CA ASP A 151 5.68 -9.14 -10.14
C ASP A 151 4.37 -8.78 -9.47
N ILE A 152 3.29 -9.48 -9.81
CA ILE A 152 1.99 -9.37 -9.12
C ILE A 152 1.88 -10.53 -8.15
N ILE A 153 1.68 -10.23 -6.87
CA ILE A 153 1.38 -11.22 -5.85
C ILE A 153 0.04 -10.89 -5.20
N VAL A 154 -0.84 -11.89 -5.12
CA VAL A 154 -2.11 -11.79 -4.40
C VAL A 154 -2.07 -12.73 -3.20
N TYR A 155 -2.27 -12.15 -2.02
CA TYR A 155 -2.40 -12.86 -0.76
C TYR A 155 -3.85 -12.91 -0.31
N ASN A 156 -4.21 -13.94 0.46
CA ASN A 156 -5.21 -13.77 1.50
C ASN A 156 -4.50 -13.17 2.73
N TRP A 157 -4.80 -11.93 3.08
CA TRP A 157 -4.07 -11.23 4.15
C TRP A 157 -4.42 -11.76 5.55
N ARG A 158 -5.59 -12.37 5.73
CA ARG A 158 -6.00 -12.98 7.01
C ARG A 158 -5.22 -14.25 7.29
N THR A 159 -5.01 -15.09 6.27
CA THR A 159 -4.31 -16.37 6.42
C THR A 159 -2.83 -16.30 6.08
N ALA A 160 -2.37 -15.20 5.48
CA ALA A 160 -1.05 -15.02 4.90
C ALA A 160 -0.69 -16.04 3.80
N THR A 161 -1.70 -16.58 3.10
CA THR A 161 -1.47 -17.54 2.02
C THR A 161 -1.36 -16.82 0.68
N VAL A 162 -0.36 -17.15 -0.13
CA VAL A 162 -0.30 -16.75 -1.54
C VAL A 162 -1.40 -17.48 -2.30
N LEU A 163 -2.25 -16.72 -2.98
CA LEU A 163 -3.34 -17.24 -3.81
C LEU A 163 -2.94 -17.26 -5.28
N PHE A 164 -2.18 -16.25 -5.71
CA PHE A 164 -1.76 -16.08 -7.09
C PHE A 164 -0.44 -15.30 -7.11
N ARG A 165 0.45 -15.67 -8.04
CA ARG A 165 1.67 -14.91 -8.34
C ARG A 165 1.94 -14.98 -9.83
N MET A 166 2.29 -13.85 -10.43
CA MET A 166 2.60 -13.74 -11.85
C MET A 166 3.76 -12.79 -12.04
N TYR A 167 4.72 -13.20 -12.87
CA TYR A 167 5.87 -12.40 -13.24
C TYR A 167 5.77 -12.02 -14.71
N GLY A 168 5.98 -10.74 -15.01
CA GLY A 168 6.14 -10.22 -16.37
C GLY A 168 7.59 -9.82 -16.59
N ILE A 169 8.24 -10.40 -17.60
CA ILE A 169 9.62 -10.05 -17.98
C ILE A 169 9.56 -9.06 -19.14
N ASN A 170 10.32 -7.95 -19.07
CA ASN A 170 10.27 -6.84 -20.05
C ASN A 170 8.82 -6.36 -20.31
N SER A 171 8.06 -6.19 -19.23
CA SER A 171 6.63 -6.49 -19.12
C SER A 171 5.71 -5.82 -20.17
N PRO A 172 4.80 -6.61 -20.78
CA PRO A 172 3.63 -6.08 -21.48
C PRO A 172 2.49 -5.73 -20.53
N ILE A 173 2.49 -6.20 -19.27
CA ILE A 173 1.46 -5.89 -18.28
C ILE A 173 1.77 -4.53 -17.64
N GLU A 174 0.85 -3.58 -17.79
CA GLU A 174 0.98 -2.19 -17.33
C GLU A 174 0.11 -1.88 -16.13
N ALA A 175 -0.93 -2.68 -15.88
CA ALA A 175 -1.85 -2.47 -14.78
C ALA A 175 -2.56 -3.77 -14.38
N TYR A 176 -3.07 -3.79 -13.15
CA TYR A 176 -4.03 -4.80 -12.72
C TYR A 176 -5.14 -4.17 -11.86
N THR A 177 -6.27 -4.86 -11.76
CA THR A 177 -7.28 -4.56 -10.74
C THR A 177 -8.12 -5.78 -10.40
N PHE A 178 -8.74 -5.78 -9.22
CA PHE A 178 -9.71 -6.80 -8.84
C PHE A 178 -11.08 -6.50 -9.47
N LEU A 179 -11.68 -7.49 -10.12
CA LEU A 179 -13.10 -7.44 -10.52
C LEU A 179 -14.01 -8.06 -9.45
N SER A 180 -13.48 -9.06 -8.74
CA SER A 180 -14.11 -9.74 -7.61
C SER A 180 -13.03 -10.45 -6.79
N GLU A 181 -13.41 -11.14 -5.71
CA GLU A 181 -12.46 -11.94 -4.92
C GLU A 181 -11.83 -13.13 -5.67
N GLU A 182 -12.42 -13.50 -6.81
CA GLU A 182 -12.00 -14.65 -7.64
C GLU A 182 -11.38 -14.23 -8.98
N HIS A 183 -11.48 -12.95 -9.36
CA HIS A 183 -11.09 -12.48 -10.69
C HIS A 183 -10.25 -11.21 -10.63
N ILE A 184 -9.13 -11.22 -11.35
CA ILE A 184 -8.31 -10.04 -11.63
C ILE A 184 -8.37 -9.71 -13.12
N LEU A 185 -8.35 -8.42 -13.45
CA LEU A 185 -8.19 -7.91 -14.79
C LEU A 185 -6.75 -7.42 -14.96
N LEU A 186 -6.14 -7.74 -16.09
CA LEU A 186 -4.79 -7.30 -16.46
C LEU A 186 -4.87 -6.35 -17.65
N GLY A 187 -4.21 -5.19 -17.55
CA GLY A 187 -3.97 -4.30 -18.67
C GLY A 187 -2.66 -4.69 -19.34
N ILE A 188 -2.71 -5.02 -20.63
CA ILE A 188 -1.57 -5.52 -21.41
C ILE A 188 -1.38 -4.64 -22.66
N ALA A 189 -0.14 -4.28 -22.99
CA ALA A 189 0.27 -3.45 -24.13
C ALA A 189 1.09 -4.22 -25.18
#